data_AF-A0A3S0CH55-F1
#
_entry.id   AF-A0A3S0CH55-F1
#
_cell.length_a   1.000
_cell.length_b   1.000
_cell.length_c   1.000
_cell.angle_alpha   90.00
_cell.angle_beta   90.00
_cell.angle_gamma   90.00
#
_symmetry.space_group_name_H-M   'P 1'
#
loop_
_entity.id
_entity.type
_entity.pdbx_description
1 polymer ?
#
loop_
_entity_poly.entity_id
_entity_poly.type
_entity_poly.pdbx_seq_one_letter_code
_entity_poly.pdbx_strand_id
1 'polypeptide(L)'
;MRTWIQEHRLMAGIGIAVLVPALALAVGVFVLWLRSPGPDPAVLVDGETRTSPSGNYTVEFYDEDIDGKRNLYPAIKDSDGEVVWSDDERYQMSAHPVRVLWQDDDDVLWLMSRDIGNARVMLTDGQWAKDRTWTTYPANVQKIEEEQR
;
A
#
# COMPACT_ATOMS: atom_id res chain seq x y z
N MET A 1 -26.32 -46.29 -42.83
CA MET A 1 -25.03 -46.57 -43.50
C MET A 1 -23.99 -45.65 -42.88
N ARG A 2 -22.93 -46.04 -42.18
CA ARG A 2 -22.32 -47.35 -41.87
C ARG A 2 -21.56 -47.12 -40.54
N THR A 3 -22.03 -47.71 -39.45
CA THR A 3 -21.37 -47.71 -38.13
C THR A 3 -20.28 -48.76 -38.12
N TRP A 4 -19.09 -48.44 -37.61
CA TRP A 4 -18.03 -49.42 -37.32
C TRP A 4 -17.82 -49.52 -35.82
N ILE A 5 -18.04 -50.74 -35.35
CA ILE A 5 -17.94 -51.22 -33.98
C ILE A 5 -16.48 -51.65 -33.75
N GLN A 6 -15.91 -51.26 -32.61
CA GLN A 6 -14.80 -51.98 -31.98
C GLN A 6 -15.17 -52.22 -30.53
N GLU A 7 -15.72 -53.42 -30.28
CA GLU A 7 -15.71 -54.06 -28.96
C GLU A 7 -14.44 -54.88 -28.85
N HIS A 8 -13.66 -54.68 -27.79
CA HIS A 8 -12.97 -55.76 -27.10
C HIS A 8 -13.00 -55.48 -25.58
N ARG A 9 -14.07 -56.00 -24.98
CA ARG A 9 -14.14 -56.60 -23.64
C ARG A 9 -12.81 -57.35 -23.34
N LEU A 10 -12.18 -57.35 -22.17
CA LEU A 10 -12.70 -57.47 -20.81
C LEU A 10 -11.48 -57.54 -19.83
N MET A 11 -11.72 -57.21 -18.56
CA MET A 11 -11.11 -57.79 -17.34
C MET A 11 -10.18 -56.90 -16.48
N ALA A 12 -10.70 -56.68 -15.27
CA ALA A 12 -10.08 -56.96 -13.98
C ALA A 12 -9.13 -55.91 -13.37
N GLY A 13 -9.60 -55.39 -12.23
CA GLY A 13 -8.86 -55.58 -10.98
C GLY A 13 -8.06 -54.40 -10.47
N ILE A 14 -8.56 -53.80 -9.39
CA ILE A 14 -7.92 -52.78 -8.56
C ILE A 14 -6.60 -53.30 -7.97
N GLY A 15 -5.57 -52.46 -7.98
CA GLY A 15 -4.33 -52.67 -7.23
C GLY A 15 -3.40 -51.45 -7.31
N ILE A 16 -3.56 -50.50 -6.38
CA ILE A 16 -2.64 -49.38 -6.20
C ILE A 16 -1.37 -49.90 -5.51
N ALA A 17 -0.19 -49.61 -6.08
CA ALA A 17 1.07 -49.56 -5.34
C ALA A 17 1.93 -48.41 -5.90
N VAL A 18 2.12 -47.40 -5.03
CA VAL A 18 2.88 -46.17 -5.24
C VAL A 18 4.38 -46.46 -5.30
N LEU A 19 5.12 -45.80 -6.20
CA LEU A 19 6.56 -45.55 -6.03
C LEU A 19 7.01 -44.27 -6.77
N VAL A 20 6.97 -43.18 -5.99
CA VAL A 20 7.81 -41.96 -5.94
C VAL A 20 8.54 -41.50 -7.22
N PRO A 21 8.28 -40.25 -7.65
CA PRO A 21 9.35 -39.43 -8.20
C PRO A 21 9.50 -38.09 -7.48
N ALA A 22 10.71 -37.87 -6.96
CA ALA A 22 11.44 -36.60 -6.93
C ALA A 22 10.63 -35.32 -6.58
N LEU A 23 10.46 -35.04 -5.28
CA LEU A 23 9.98 -33.74 -4.81
C LEU A 23 10.91 -33.16 -3.73
N ALA A 24 12.17 -32.93 -4.06
CA ALA A 24 13.12 -32.34 -3.09
C ALA A 24 14.00 -31.21 -3.65
N LEU A 25 13.85 -30.81 -4.91
CA LEU A 25 14.72 -29.80 -5.53
C LEU A 25 13.98 -28.60 -6.15
N ALA A 26 12.68 -28.44 -5.90
CA ALA A 26 11.92 -27.25 -6.34
C ALA A 26 11.68 -26.21 -5.24
N VAL A 27 11.89 -26.55 -3.96
CA VAL A 27 11.56 -25.66 -2.84
C VAL A 27 12.67 -24.64 -2.56
N GLY A 28 13.93 -24.94 -2.89
CA GLY A 28 15.06 -24.07 -2.55
C GLY A 28 15.16 -22.77 -3.36
N VAL A 29 14.68 -22.76 -4.61
CA VAL A 29 14.83 -21.60 -5.51
C VAL A 29 13.63 -20.64 -5.43
N PHE A 30 12.44 -21.14 -5.05
CA PHE A 30 11.24 -20.31 -4.99
C PHE A 30 11.20 -19.38 -3.77
N VAL A 31 11.83 -19.77 -2.66
CA VAL A 31 11.84 -18.96 -1.41
C VAL A 31 12.76 -17.73 -1.53
N LEU A 32 13.71 -17.72 -2.47
CA LEU A 32 14.65 -16.62 -2.61
C LEU A 32 14.13 -15.46 -3.48
N TRP A 33 13.07 -15.65 -4.28
CA TRP A 33 12.47 -14.62 -5.14
C TRP A 33 11.34 -13.82 -4.48
N LEU A 34 10.87 -14.22 -3.30
CA LEU A 34 9.81 -13.51 -2.55
C LEU A 34 10.35 -12.36 -1.68
N ARG A 35 11.63 -12.04 -1.79
CA ARG A 35 12.30 -11.03 -0.96
C ARG A 35 12.71 -9.79 -1.74
N SER A 36 12.00 -9.49 -2.83
CA SER A 36 11.95 -8.10 -3.29
C SER A 36 11.22 -7.32 -2.19
N PRO A 37 11.84 -6.32 -1.53
CA PRO A 37 11.06 -5.42 -0.70
C PRO A 37 9.97 -4.85 -1.59
N GLY A 38 8.71 -5.06 -1.21
CA GLY A 38 7.59 -4.48 -1.92
C GLY A 38 7.71 -2.95 -1.95
N PRO A 39 6.91 -2.27 -2.78
CA PRO A 39 6.78 -0.81 -2.70
C PRO A 39 6.59 -0.39 -1.25
N ASP A 40 7.28 0.67 -0.86
CA ASP A 40 7.25 1.17 0.50
C ASP A 40 5.81 1.44 0.94
N PRO A 41 5.30 0.76 1.97
CA PRO A 41 3.89 0.88 2.36
C PRO A 41 3.56 2.26 2.93
N ALA A 42 4.56 3.12 3.20
CA ALA A 42 4.33 4.50 3.58
C ALA A 42 4.30 5.44 2.36
N VAL A 43 4.89 5.07 1.22
CA VAL A 43 4.71 5.82 -0.02
C VAL A 43 3.30 5.56 -0.52
N LEU A 44 2.46 6.59 -0.55
CA LEU A 44 1.13 6.49 -1.14
C LEU A 44 1.29 6.51 -2.65
N VAL A 45 0.76 5.47 -3.31
CA VAL A 45 0.72 5.40 -4.76
C VAL A 45 -0.48 6.20 -5.25
N ASP A 46 -0.37 6.77 -6.44
CA ASP A 46 -1.47 7.48 -7.06
C ASP A 46 -2.76 6.65 -7.12
N GLY A 47 -3.88 7.27 -6.76
CA GLY A 47 -5.19 6.64 -6.65
C GLY A 47 -5.37 5.67 -5.47
N GLU A 48 -4.33 5.43 -4.66
CA GLU A 48 -4.47 4.69 -3.41
C GLU A 48 -5.10 5.59 -2.35
N THR A 49 -5.98 5.01 -1.55
CA THR A 49 -6.55 5.65 -0.37
C THR A 49 -6.16 4.87 0.87
N ARG A 50 -5.96 5.57 2.00
CA ARG A 50 -5.66 4.93 3.28
C ARG A 50 -6.65 5.36 4.34
N THR A 51 -7.27 4.37 4.96
CA THR A 51 -8.20 4.59 6.06
C THR A 51 -7.42 4.82 7.37
N SER A 52 -7.90 5.77 8.15
CA SER A 52 -7.43 6.07 9.51
C SER A 52 -7.69 4.91 10.47
N PRO A 53 -6.97 4.84 11.61
CA PRO A 53 -7.16 3.78 12.60
C PRO A 53 -8.58 3.69 13.13
N SER A 54 -9.28 4.82 13.28
CA SER A 54 -10.67 4.82 13.74
C SER A 54 -11.66 4.31 12.69
N GLY A 55 -11.27 4.26 11.42
CA GLY A 55 -12.14 3.92 10.31
C GLY A 55 -13.01 5.07 9.80
N ASN A 56 -12.99 6.23 10.47
CA ASN A 56 -13.90 7.35 10.17
C ASN A 56 -13.38 8.29 9.09
N TYR A 57 -12.07 8.24 8.82
CA TYR A 57 -11.43 9.11 7.85
C TYR A 57 -10.62 8.32 6.83
N THR A 58 -10.51 8.88 5.64
CA THR A 58 -9.68 8.35 4.56
C THR A 58 -8.83 9.48 3.98
N VAL A 59 -7.55 9.21 3.73
CA VAL A 59 -6.68 10.12 2.98
C VAL A 59 -6.62 9.69 1.52
N GLU A 60 -6.65 10.66 0.62
CA GLU A 60 -6.45 10.53 -0.83
C GLU A 60 -5.55 11.66 -1.36
N PHE A 61 -5.10 11.52 -2.60
CA PHE A 61 -4.24 12.50 -3.27
C PHE A 61 -4.84 12.91 -4.59
N TYR A 62 -4.84 14.22 -4.83
CA TYR A 62 -5.08 14.79 -6.14
C TYR A 62 -3.74 15.06 -6.79
N ASP A 63 -3.59 14.69 -8.05
CA ASP A 63 -2.36 14.94 -8.80
C ASP A 63 -2.54 16.05 -9.84
N GLU A 64 -1.48 16.81 -10.04
CA GLU A 64 -1.40 17.87 -11.04
C GLU A 64 -0.02 17.85 -11.70
N ASP A 65 0.01 17.81 -13.03
CA ASP A 65 1.24 18.01 -13.80
C ASP A 65 1.43 19.48 -14.14
N ILE A 66 2.55 20.06 -13.68
CA ILE A 66 2.97 21.42 -14.02
C ILE A 66 4.39 21.34 -14.58
N ASP A 67 4.57 21.78 -15.82
CA ASP A 67 5.88 21.80 -16.50
C ASP A 67 6.60 20.43 -16.48
N GLY A 68 5.85 19.32 -16.58
CA GLY A 68 6.39 17.96 -16.54
C GLY A 68 6.82 17.50 -15.14
N LYS A 69 6.46 18.25 -14.10
CA LYS A 69 6.62 17.88 -12.70
C LYS A 69 5.26 17.51 -12.14
N ARG A 70 5.19 16.28 -11.63
CA ARG A 70 4.02 15.78 -10.93
C ARG A 70 4.00 16.31 -9.51
N ASN A 71 2.94 17.02 -9.17
CA ASN A 71 2.64 17.51 -7.83
C ASN A 71 1.46 16.72 -7.26
N LEU A 72 1.47 16.51 -5.95
CA LEU A 72 0.36 15.91 -5.23
C LEU A 72 -0.19 16.89 -4.17
N TYR A 73 -1.50 16.80 -3.94
CA TYR A 73 -2.23 17.54 -2.92
C TYR A 73 -3.04 16.56 -2.07
N PRO A 74 -2.65 16.31 -0.80
CA PRO A 74 -3.42 15.44 0.09
C PRO A 74 -4.75 16.04 0.49
N ALA A 75 -5.76 15.18 0.62
CA ALA A 75 -7.04 15.52 1.22
C ALA A 75 -7.50 14.41 2.18
N ILE A 76 -8.15 14.82 3.27
CA ILE A 76 -8.82 13.93 4.21
C ILE A 76 -10.32 14.03 3.97
N LYS A 77 -10.95 12.87 3.79
CA LYS A 77 -12.40 12.70 3.71
C LYS A 77 -12.95 12.03 4.96
N ASP A 78 -14.17 12.38 5.35
CA ASP A 78 -14.92 11.64 6.37
C ASP A 78 -15.58 10.37 5.79
N SER A 79 -16.38 9.69 6.62
CA SER A 79 -17.09 8.46 6.26
C SER A 79 -18.17 8.65 5.20
N ASP A 80 -18.67 9.87 5.02
CA ASP A 80 -19.64 10.22 3.99
C ASP A 80 -18.95 10.59 2.66
N GLY A 81 -17.62 10.70 2.68
CA GLY A 81 -16.80 11.06 1.52
C GLY A 81 -16.61 12.57 1.35
N GLU A 82 -17.06 13.37 2.32
CA GLU A 82 -16.90 14.83 2.30
C GLU A 82 -15.47 15.22 2.67
N VAL A 83 -14.90 16.18 1.94
CA VAL A 83 -13.54 16.67 2.21
C VAL A 83 -13.57 17.55 3.46
N VAL A 84 -12.97 17.05 4.54
CA VAL A 84 -12.87 17.76 5.83
C VAL A 84 -11.55 18.52 5.99
N TRP A 85 -10.57 18.21 5.15
CA TRP A 85 -9.30 18.92 5.06
C TRP A 85 -8.63 18.69 3.71
N SER A 86 -7.95 19.71 3.17
CA SER A 86 -7.08 19.58 2.00
C SER A 86 -5.86 20.49 2.15
N ASP A 87 -4.73 20.07 1.61
CA ASP A 87 -3.50 20.86 1.53
C ASP A 87 -3.43 21.60 0.18
N ASP A 88 -2.97 22.84 0.21
CA ASP A 88 -2.71 23.64 -0.99
C ASP A 88 -1.22 23.68 -1.36
N GLU A 89 -0.35 23.11 -0.52
CA GLU A 89 1.07 23.02 -0.78
C GLU A 89 1.41 21.94 -1.80
N ARG A 90 2.44 22.23 -2.61
CA ARG A 90 2.87 21.38 -3.72
C ARG A 90 3.87 20.34 -3.25
N TYR A 91 3.46 19.08 -3.21
CA TYR A 91 4.35 17.97 -2.92
C TYR A 91 4.92 17.39 -4.23
N GLN A 92 6.21 17.61 -4.50
CA GLN A 92 6.83 17.29 -5.80
C GLN A 92 7.28 15.82 -5.89
N MET A 93 6.34 14.93 -6.21
CA MET A 93 6.59 13.48 -6.37
C MET A 93 7.72 13.14 -7.36
N SER A 94 7.88 13.94 -8.42
CA SER A 94 8.89 13.68 -9.46
C SER A 94 10.34 13.82 -8.97
N ALA A 95 10.57 14.56 -7.87
CA ALA A 95 11.91 14.73 -7.30
C ALA A 95 12.16 13.77 -6.14
N HIS A 96 11.21 13.69 -5.21
CA HIS A 96 11.29 12.82 -4.04
C HIS A 96 9.93 12.19 -3.73
N PRO A 97 9.88 10.89 -3.40
CA PRO A 97 8.63 10.25 -3.00
C PRO A 97 8.13 10.87 -1.70
N VAL A 98 6.84 11.18 -1.67
CA VAL A 98 6.15 11.72 -0.52
C VAL A 98 5.57 10.53 0.25
N ARG A 99 5.91 10.40 1.53
CA ARG A 99 5.35 9.33 2.36
C ARG A 99 4.25 9.87 3.22
N VAL A 100 3.17 9.10 3.31
CA VAL A 100 1.96 9.49 3.98
C VAL A 100 1.50 8.32 4.82
N LEU A 101 1.31 8.53 6.10
CA LEU A 101 0.83 7.47 6.98
C LEU A 101 -0.06 8.03 8.08
N TRP A 102 -1.02 7.22 8.49
CA TRP A 102 -1.71 7.46 9.74
C TRP A 102 -0.84 7.00 10.91
N GLN A 103 -0.90 7.73 12.03
CA GLN A 103 -0.38 7.24 13.30
C GLN A 103 -1.15 5.99 13.73
N ASP A 104 -0.53 5.01 14.39
CA ASP A 104 -1.17 3.69 14.63
C ASP A 104 -2.42 3.77 15.52
N ASP A 105 -2.41 4.63 16.54
CA ASP A 105 -3.44 4.67 17.58
C ASP A 105 -4.24 5.99 17.59
N ASP A 106 -4.09 6.82 16.56
CA ASP A 106 -4.70 8.14 16.51
C ASP A 106 -4.99 8.57 15.07
N ASP A 107 -6.02 9.39 14.88
CA ASP A 107 -6.40 9.96 13.59
C ASP A 107 -5.51 11.18 13.27
N VAL A 108 -4.20 10.94 13.31
CA VAL A 108 -3.15 11.91 12.99
C VAL A 108 -2.47 11.45 11.71
N LEU A 109 -2.64 12.23 10.65
CA LEU A 109 -2.01 11.97 9.36
C LEU A 109 -0.64 12.62 9.33
N TRP A 110 0.39 11.86 8.99
CA TRP A 110 1.75 12.34 8.80
C TRP A 110 2.06 12.48 7.32
N LEU A 111 2.53 13.66 6.92
CA LEU A 111 2.98 14.01 5.59
C LEU A 111 4.49 14.17 5.64
N MET A 112 5.23 13.25 5.01
CA MET A 112 6.68 13.20 5.06
C MET A 112 7.25 13.59 3.70
N SER A 113 7.86 14.77 3.62
CA SER A 113 8.41 15.33 2.39
C SER A 113 9.82 15.85 2.62
N ARG A 114 10.76 15.45 1.75
CA ARG A 114 12.11 16.00 1.74
C ARG A 114 12.19 17.40 1.15
N ASP A 115 11.19 17.82 0.38
CA ASP A 115 11.18 19.12 -0.30
C ASP A 115 10.71 20.25 0.62
N ILE A 116 9.57 20.05 1.28
CA ILE A 116 8.89 21.09 2.06
C ILE A 116 8.84 20.75 3.56
N GLY A 117 9.57 19.72 3.96
CA GLY A 117 9.61 19.20 5.32
C GLY A 117 8.42 18.33 5.66
N ASN A 118 8.52 17.72 6.83
CA ASN A 118 7.49 16.87 7.37
C ASN A 118 6.38 17.72 8.03
N ALA A 119 5.19 17.16 8.19
CA ALA A 119 4.08 17.76 8.90
C ALA A 119 3.16 16.67 9.46
N ARG A 120 2.39 17.03 10.49
CA ARG A 120 1.24 16.22 10.94
C ARG A 120 -0.04 17.01 10.75
N VAL A 121 -1.13 16.32 10.48
CA VAL A 121 -2.47 16.86 10.32
C VAL A 121 -3.36 16.16 11.33
N MET A 122 -3.98 16.93 12.22
CA MET A 122 -4.74 16.39 13.35
C MET A 122 -5.99 17.24 13.61
N LEU A 123 -7.05 16.60 14.10
CA LEU A 123 -8.26 17.29 14.51
C LEU A 123 -8.05 17.99 15.86
N THR A 124 -8.11 19.32 15.87
CA THR A 124 -7.97 20.16 17.07
C THR A 124 -9.20 21.05 17.18
N ASP A 125 -9.90 21.00 18.31
CA ASP A 125 -11.11 21.82 18.55
C ASP A 125 -12.16 21.72 17.43
N GLY A 126 -12.31 20.52 16.84
CA GLY A 126 -13.25 20.26 15.75
C GLY A 126 -12.79 20.74 14.38
N GLN A 127 -11.55 21.22 14.24
CA GLN A 127 -10.96 21.64 12.98
C GLN A 127 -9.67 20.87 12.68
N TRP A 128 -9.54 20.38 11.45
CA TRP A 128 -8.29 19.78 11.01
C TRP A 128 -7.22 20.86 10.83
N ALA A 129 -6.07 20.67 11.47
CA ALA A 129 -4.98 21.61 11.44
C ALA A 129 -3.67 20.89 11.06
N LYS A 130 -2.91 21.52 10.16
CA LYS A 130 -1.56 21.11 9.83
C LYS A 130 -0.58 21.75 10.81
N ASP A 131 0.21 20.93 11.47
CA ASP A 131 1.22 21.32 12.44
C ASP A 131 2.62 20.89 11.98
N ARG A 132 3.55 21.84 12.07
CA ARG A 132 4.97 21.65 11.75
C ARG A 132 5.91 21.75 12.94
N THR A 133 5.36 21.94 14.13
CA THR A 133 6.09 22.28 15.35
C THR A 133 6.23 21.10 16.31
N TRP A 134 5.94 19.88 15.83
CA TRP A 134 6.12 18.67 16.63
C TRP A 134 7.60 18.48 16.98
N THR A 135 7.86 17.90 18.16
CA THR A 135 9.22 17.68 18.65
C THR A 135 9.64 16.21 18.65
N THR A 136 8.67 15.31 18.57
CA THR A 136 8.88 13.87 18.73
C THR A 136 7.99 13.11 17.77
N TYR A 137 8.54 12.11 17.07
CA TYR A 137 7.75 11.19 16.25
C TYR A 137 7.22 10.02 17.07
N PRO A 138 5.97 9.56 16.82
CA PRO A 138 5.51 8.26 17.28
C PRO A 138 6.31 7.15 16.60
N ALA A 139 6.37 5.96 17.22
CA ALA A 139 7.29 4.90 16.81
C ALA A 139 7.14 4.46 15.33
N ASN A 140 5.90 4.37 14.83
CA ASN A 140 5.64 3.99 13.45
C ASN A 140 6.14 5.06 12.45
N VAL A 141 5.99 6.34 12.77
CA VAL A 141 6.48 7.46 11.95
C VAL A 141 8.00 7.60 12.05
N GLN A 142 8.58 7.42 13.25
CA GLN A 142 10.03 7.47 13.45
C GLN A 142 10.75 6.45 12.56
N LYS A 143 10.21 5.23 12.47
CA LYS A 143 10.74 4.19 11.57
C LYS A 143 10.76 4.66 10.11
N ILE A 144 9.68 5.30 9.65
CA ILE A 144 9.58 5.82 8.28
C ILE A 144 10.53 7.00 8.05
N GLU A 145 10.69 7.88 9.03
CA GLU A 145 11.65 8.99 8.95
C GLU A 145 13.09 8.49 8.83
N GLU A 146 13.47 7.47 9.59
CA GLU A 146 14.79 6.85 9.50
C GLU A 146 15.05 6.20 8.14
N GLU A 147 14.02 5.59 7.53
CA GLU A 147 14.08 5.06 6.16
C GLU A 147 14.18 6.17 5.09
N GLN A 148 13.84 7.42 5.44
CA GLN A 148 14.01 8.60 4.60
C GLN A 148 15.34 9.32 4.80
N ARG A 149 16.25 8.88 5.67
CA ARG A 149 17.60 9.46 5.80
C ARG A 149 18.60 8.80 4.86
#